data_AF-A0A2M7RHJ8-F1
#
_entry.id   AF-A0A2M7RHJ8-F1
#
_cell.length_a   1.000
_cell.length_b   1.000
_cell.length_c   1.000
_cell.angle_alpha   90.00
_cell.angle_beta   90.00
_cell.angle_gamma   90.00
#
_symmetry.space_group_name_H-M   'P 1'
#
loop_
_entity.id
_entity.type
_entity.pdbx_description
1 polymer ?
#
loop_
_entity_poly.entity_id
_entity_poly.type
_entity_poly.pdbx_seq_one_letter_code
_entity_poly.pdbx_strand_id
1 'polypeptide(L)'
;KSGISPRSIPGQKGGIFNANSDEHDQFGYSSEDPENRARMMEKRLGKLDQIAEEIPDPILYGPAKADLTLIAWGSTKGPIIEAMKLLEKSKIKVNFLHVLYVYPFPAEKVTEILRKAKKMVLIENNATAQLGSLIREFTGIEIDQKLLKFSGRPFYPSEIYQLLKDTLKK
;
A
#
# COMPACT_ATOMS: atom_id res chain seq x y z
N LYS A 1 -4.02 3.82 26.71
CA LYS A 1 -2.63 4.33 26.57
C LYS A 1 -2.20 4.11 25.12
N SER A 2 -1.38 4.99 24.53
CA SER A 2 -1.02 4.95 23.09
C SER A 2 -0.21 3.73 22.63
N GLY A 3 0.22 2.85 23.52
CA GLY A 3 1.10 1.72 23.18
C GLY A 3 2.56 2.09 22.89
N ILE A 4 2.84 3.39 22.70
CA ILE A 4 4.19 3.94 22.49
C ILE A 4 4.87 4.15 23.86
N SER A 5 5.87 3.33 24.16
CA SER A 5 6.73 3.50 25.34
C SER A 5 7.75 4.62 25.08
N PRO A 6 7.99 5.52 26.05
CA PRO A 6 9.14 6.42 26.01
C PRO A 6 10.44 5.63 25.83
N ARG A 7 11.36 6.16 25.02
CA ARG A 7 12.62 5.49 24.67
C ARG A 7 13.80 6.23 25.28
N SER A 8 14.61 5.51 26.05
CA SER A 8 15.93 5.96 26.49
C SER A 8 16.99 5.68 25.42
N ILE A 9 18.11 6.40 25.45
CA ILE A 9 19.30 6.11 24.63
C ILE A 9 20.46 5.58 25.51
N PRO A 10 21.36 4.74 24.96
CA PRO A 10 22.55 4.29 25.70
C PRO A 10 23.34 5.46 26.30
N GLY A 11 23.71 5.34 27.58
CA GLY A 11 24.44 6.38 28.33
C GLY A 11 23.57 7.47 28.96
N GLN A 12 22.26 7.49 28.73
CA GLN A 12 21.35 8.44 29.37
C GLN A 12 21.28 8.20 30.89
N LYS A 13 21.52 9.26 31.69
CA LYS A 13 21.39 9.19 33.15
C LYS A 13 19.98 8.74 33.55
N GLY A 14 19.89 7.67 34.35
CA GLY A 14 18.61 7.07 34.76
C GLY A 14 17.86 6.33 33.65
N GLY A 15 18.47 6.16 32.47
CA GLY A 15 17.86 5.54 31.29
C GLY A 15 18.27 4.10 31.05
N ILE A 16 18.60 3.33 32.10
CA ILE A 16 18.94 1.90 31.97
C ILE A 16 17.72 1.17 31.37
N PHE A 17 17.96 0.40 30.30
CA PHE A 17 16.94 -0.39 29.64
C PHE A 17 17.51 -1.75 29.21
N ASN A 18 16.62 -2.74 29.09
CA ASN A 18 16.93 -4.02 28.46
C ASN A 18 16.11 -4.16 27.17
N ALA A 19 16.79 -4.25 26.02
CA ALA A 19 16.14 -4.52 24.74
C ALA A 19 16.27 -6.02 24.46
N ASN A 20 15.18 -6.74 24.70
CA ASN A 20 15.13 -8.19 24.65
C ASN A 20 14.29 -8.66 23.45
N SER A 21 14.76 -9.71 22.76
CA SER A 21 14.03 -10.34 21.65
C SER A 21 13.00 -11.36 22.11
N ASP A 22 13.20 -11.98 23.27
CA ASP A 22 12.16 -12.81 23.89
C ASP A 22 10.96 -11.94 24.27
N GLU A 23 9.79 -12.56 24.41
CA GLU A 23 8.67 -11.84 25.02
C GLU A 23 9.07 -11.36 26.41
N HIS A 24 8.71 -10.12 26.73
CA HIS A 24 9.22 -9.46 27.93
C HIS A 24 8.16 -8.63 28.62
N ASP A 25 8.39 -8.36 29.90
CA ASP A 25 7.61 -7.42 30.67
C ASP A 25 7.98 -5.95 30.34
N GLN A 26 7.39 -5.00 31.07
CA GLN A 26 7.64 -3.58 30.87
C GLN A 26 9.08 -3.12 31.18
N PHE A 27 9.89 -3.95 31.86
CA PHE A 27 11.28 -3.67 32.20
C PHE A 27 12.26 -4.35 31.22
N GLY A 28 11.75 -5.20 30.32
CA GLY A 28 12.54 -5.93 29.32
C GLY A 28 13.02 -7.30 29.81
N TYR A 29 12.56 -7.79 30.96
CA TYR A 29 12.88 -9.14 31.43
C TYR A 29 11.99 -10.16 30.74
N SER A 30 12.57 -11.30 30.33
CA SER A 30 11.83 -12.35 29.64
C SER A 30 10.64 -12.83 30.47
N SER A 31 9.51 -13.08 29.82
CA SER A 31 8.28 -13.52 30.45
C SER A 31 7.50 -14.44 29.53
N GLU A 32 7.16 -15.63 30.04
CA GLU A 32 6.30 -16.61 29.38
C GLU A 32 4.85 -16.57 29.89
N ASP A 33 4.53 -15.60 30.75
CA ASP A 33 3.18 -15.42 31.28
C ASP A 33 2.20 -15.07 30.15
N PRO A 34 1.08 -15.80 30.00
CA PRO A 34 0.15 -15.61 28.89
C PRO A 34 -0.56 -14.26 28.92
N GLU A 35 -0.84 -13.70 30.11
CA GLU A 35 -1.47 -12.39 30.22
C GLU A 35 -0.50 -11.28 29.80
N ASN A 36 0.76 -11.38 30.22
CA ASN A 36 1.82 -10.50 29.75
C ASN A 36 1.98 -10.59 28.22
N ARG A 37 2.02 -11.81 27.68
CA ARG A 37 2.15 -12.07 26.25
C ARG A 37 1.04 -11.39 25.43
N ALA A 38 -0.21 -11.55 25.86
CA ALA A 38 -1.37 -10.93 25.22
C ALA A 38 -1.29 -9.40 25.28
N ARG A 39 -1.10 -8.85 26.49
CA ARG A 39 -1.00 -7.39 26.71
C ARG A 39 0.14 -6.75 25.92
N MET A 40 1.30 -7.39 25.84
CA MET A 40 2.44 -6.87 25.08
C MET A 40 2.23 -6.98 23.57
N MET A 41 1.50 -8.01 23.10
CA MET A 41 1.10 -8.09 21.70
C MET A 41 0.12 -6.97 21.33
N GLU A 42 -0.94 -6.79 22.11
CA GLU A 42 -1.92 -5.73 21.93
C GLU A 42 -1.25 -4.35 21.94
N LYS A 43 -0.33 -4.12 22.89
CA LYS A 43 0.47 -2.89 22.94
C LYS A 43 1.25 -2.64 21.65
N ARG A 44 1.87 -3.68 21.08
CA ARG A 44 2.70 -3.53 19.86
C ARG A 44 1.83 -3.37 18.60
N LEU A 45 0.76 -4.14 18.48
CA LEU A 45 -0.20 -4.03 17.37
C LEU A 45 -0.96 -2.71 17.40
N GLY A 46 -1.38 -2.23 18.58
CA GLY A 46 -2.09 -0.96 18.69
C GLY A 46 -1.30 0.25 18.19
N LYS A 47 0.04 0.16 18.07
CA LYS A 47 0.84 1.20 17.41
C LYS A 47 0.56 1.30 15.90
N LEU A 48 0.18 0.19 15.26
CA LEU A 48 -0.21 0.16 13.86
C LEU A 48 -1.55 0.88 13.64
N ASP A 49 -2.49 0.74 14.58
CA ASP A 49 -3.76 1.47 14.51
C ASP A 49 -3.52 2.98 14.59
N GLN A 50 -2.62 3.41 15.47
CA GLN A 50 -2.26 4.83 15.59
C GLN A 50 -1.59 5.39 14.33
N ILE A 51 -0.62 4.66 13.77
CA ILE A 51 0.06 5.15 12.56
C ILE A 51 -0.87 5.14 11.35
N ALA A 52 -1.90 4.28 11.32
CA ALA A 52 -2.91 4.29 10.26
C ALA A 52 -3.73 5.59 10.24
N GLU A 53 -3.93 6.25 11.39
CA GLU A 53 -4.61 7.55 11.48
C GLU A 53 -3.70 8.73 11.03
N GLU A 54 -2.37 8.56 11.12
CA GLU A 54 -1.39 9.61 10.79
C GLU A 54 -0.87 9.51 9.35
N ILE A 55 -0.90 8.32 8.74
CA ILE A 55 -0.37 8.08 7.40
C ILE A 55 -1.33 8.69 6.35
N PRO A 56 -0.80 9.40 5.34
CA PRO A 56 -1.63 9.91 4.25
C PRO A 56 -2.32 8.81 3.44
N ASP A 57 -3.56 9.10 3.06
CA ASP A 57 -4.32 8.31 2.11
C ASP A 57 -3.60 8.12 0.75
N PRO A 58 -3.92 7.05 0.01
CA PRO A 58 -3.44 6.87 -1.36
C PRO A 58 -3.93 8.00 -2.27
N ILE A 59 -3.13 8.34 -3.29
CA ILE A 59 -3.39 9.47 -4.17
C ILE A 59 -4.13 9.00 -5.42
N LEU A 60 -5.26 9.65 -5.74
CA LEU A 60 -5.96 9.48 -7.00
C LEU A 60 -5.61 10.62 -7.96
N TYR A 61 -4.90 10.30 -9.04
CA TYR A 61 -4.59 11.23 -10.12
C TYR A 61 -5.67 11.18 -11.21
N GLY A 62 -6.00 12.33 -11.79
CA GLY A 62 -7.02 12.44 -12.83
C GLY A 62 -8.44 12.63 -12.27
N PRO A 63 -9.48 12.52 -13.11
CA PRO A 63 -10.85 12.79 -12.70
C PRO A 63 -11.40 11.70 -11.78
N ALA A 64 -12.26 12.08 -10.82
CA ALA A 64 -12.94 11.14 -9.93
C ALA A 64 -13.83 10.11 -10.68
N LYS A 65 -14.38 10.51 -11.84
CA LYS A 65 -15.13 9.64 -12.75
C LYS A 65 -14.30 9.39 -14.02
N ALA A 66 -13.88 8.15 -14.20
CA ALA A 66 -13.10 7.70 -15.35
C ALA A 66 -13.72 6.44 -15.98
N ASP A 67 -13.37 6.16 -17.23
CA ASP A 67 -13.73 4.92 -17.90
C ASP A 67 -12.78 3.77 -17.54
N LEU A 68 -11.58 4.12 -17.09
CA LEU A 68 -10.54 3.20 -16.66
C LEU A 68 -9.80 3.74 -15.42
N THR A 69 -9.67 2.88 -14.42
CA THR A 69 -8.84 3.13 -13.23
C THR A 69 -7.58 2.28 -13.31
N LEU A 70 -6.43 2.94 -13.31
CA LEU A 70 -5.13 2.31 -13.17
C LEU A 70 -4.79 2.19 -11.69
N ILE A 71 -4.21 1.07 -11.27
CA ILE A 71 -3.79 0.83 -9.89
C ILE A 71 -2.33 0.43 -9.90
N ALA A 72 -1.50 1.11 -9.12
CA ALA A 72 -0.07 0.80 -9.06
C ALA A 72 0.58 1.35 -7.79
N TRP A 73 1.86 1.04 -7.62
CA TRP A 73 2.70 1.46 -6.51
C TRP A 73 4.15 1.69 -6.95
N GLY A 74 4.92 2.36 -6.10
CA GLY A 74 6.35 2.57 -6.31
C GLY A 74 6.70 3.34 -7.59
N SER A 75 7.77 2.91 -8.27
CA SER A 75 8.39 3.61 -9.41
C SER A 75 7.54 3.66 -10.68
N THR A 76 6.47 2.87 -10.75
CA THR A 76 5.53 2.87 -11.89
C THR A 76 4.77 4.19 -12.04
N LYS A 77 4.72 5.03 -10.98
CA LYS A 77 4.04 6.33 -10.97
C LYS A 77 4.40 7.20 -12.18
N GLY A 78 5.70 7.45 -12.39
CA GLY A 78 6.17 8.36 -13.45
C GLY A 78 5.71 7.91 -14.84
N PRO A 79 6.03 6.67 -15.26
CA PRO A 79 5.57 6.13 -16.54
C PRO A 79 4.05 6.16 -16.73
N ILE A 80 3.27 5.88 -15.68
CA ILE A 80 1.80 5.91 -15.75
C ILE A 80 1.29 7.34 -15.96
N ILE A 81 1.80 8.32 -15.23
CA ILE A 81 1.39 9.72 -15.38
C ILE A 81 1.68 10.22 -16.80
N GLU A 82 2.82 9.87 -17.38
CA GLU A 82 3.12 10.21 -18.77
C GLU A 82 2.21 9.46 -19.76
N ALA A 83 1.91 8.18 -19.52
CA ALA A 83 0.99 7.42 -20.35
C ALA A 83 -0.45 8.00 -20.31
N MET A 84 -0.90 8.50 -19.15
CA MET A 84 -2.21 9.16 -19.02
C MET A 84 -2.32 10.39 -19.92
N LYS A 85 -1.26 11.21 -20.03
CA LYS A 85 -1.23 12.36 -20.95
C LYS A 85 -1.38 11.94 -22.42
N LEU A 86 -0.85 10.76 -22.79
CA LEU A 86 -1.01 10.19 -24.13
C LEU A 86 -2.44 9.68 -24.38
N LEU A 87 -3.06 9.05 -23.37
CA LEU A 87 -4.44 8.55 -23.44
C LEU A 87 -5.47 9.67 -23.51
N GLU A 88 -5.22 10.79 -22.82
CA GLU A 88 -6.10 11.97 -22.86
C GLU A 88 -6.25 12.51 -24.28
N LYS A 89 -5.17 12.52 -25.08
CA LYS A 89 -5.22 12.88 -26.52
C LYS A 89 -6.12 11.96 -27.33
N SER A 90 -6.35 10.73 -26.87
CA SER A 90 -7.25 9.75 -27.47
C SER A 90 -8.68 9.82 -26.92
N LYS A 91 -9.01 10.85 -26.12
CA LYS A 91 -10.32 11.09 -25.50
C LYS A 91 -10.80 9.98 -24.54
N ILE A 92 -9.89 9.19 -23.99
CA ILE A 92 -10.20 8.17 -22.99
C ILE A 92 -10.02 8.80 -21.60
N LYS A 93 -11.06 8.79 -20.77
CA LYS A 93 -10.97 9.29 -19.39
C LYS A 93 -10.35 8.23 -18.51
N VAL A 94 -9.16 8.51 -17.98
CA VAL A 94 -8.40 7.60 -17.12
C VAL A 94 -8.09 8.28 -15.80
N ASN A 95 -8.20 7.54 -14.69
CA ASN A 95 -7.62 7.95 -13.42
C ASN A 95 -6.63 6.89 -12.92
N PHE A 96 -5.79 7.28 -11.98
CA PHE A 96 -4.72 6.44 -11.47
C PHE A 96 -4.67 6.51 -9.94
N LEU A 97 -4.99 5.38 -9.30
CA LEU A 97 -4.81 5.16 -7.88
C LEU A 97 -3.36 4.71 -7.61
N HIS A 98 -2.60 5.58 -6.95
CA HIS A 98 -1.23 5.29 -6.52
C HIS A 98 -1.22 4.94 -5.03
N VAL A 99 -0.94 3.67 -4.73
CA VAL A 99 -0.77 3.20 -3.35
C VAL A 99 0.66 3.53 -2.89
N LEU A 100 0.75 4.31 -1.81
CA LEU A 100 2.02 4.78 -1.23
C LEU A 100 2.49 3.89 -0.09
N TYR A 101 1.59 3.59 0.84
CA TYR A 101 1.85 2.78 2.03
C TYR A 101 1.09 1.46 1.89
N VAL A 102 1.83 0.35 1.93
CA VAL A 102 1.26 -1.00 1.78
C VAL A 102 0.84 -1.62 3.11
N TYR A 103 1.35 -1.08 4.23
CA TYR A 103 0.99 -1.51 5.58
C TYR A 103 1.20 -0.39 6.61
N PRO A 104 0.24 -0.09 7.50
CA PRO A 104 -1.15 -0.55 7.48
C PRO A 104 -1.84 -0.24 6.14
N PHE A 105 -2.62 -1.19 5.62
CA PHE A 105 -3.20 -1.05 4.29
C PHE A 105 -4.42 -0.10 4.33
N PRO A 106 -4.53 0.90 3.43
CA PRO A 106 -5.64 1.88 3.44
C PRO A 106 -6.93 1.29 2.84
N ALA A 107 -7.47 0.26 3.49
CA ALA A 107 -8.56 -0.57 2.97
C ALA A 107 -9.83 0.23 2.67
N GLU A 108 -10.23 1.14 3.57
CA GLU A 108 -11.44 1.94 3.40
C GLU A 108 -11.34 2.82 2.15
N LYS A 109 -10.24 3.59 2.03
CA LYS A 109 -10.07 4.53 0.91
C LYS A 109 -9.91 3.81 -0.42
N VAL A 110 -9.15 2.72 -0.46
CA VAL A 110 -8.99 1.89 -1.66
C VAL A 110 -10.34 1.30 -2.07
N THR A 111 -11.11 0.76 -1.13
CA THR A 111 -12.45 0.20 -1.39
C THR A 111 -13.40 1.26 -1.97
N GLU A 112 -13.40 2.47 -1.40
CA GLU A 112 -14.22 3.59 -1.85
C GLU A 112 -13.96 3.94 -3.32
N ILE A 113 -12.68 3.96 -3.72
CA ILE A 113 -12.26 4.29 -5.09
C ILE A 113 -12.57 3.13 -6.04
N LEU A 114 -12.19 1.91 -5.68
CA LEU A 114 -12.31 0.75 -6.58
C LEU A 114 -13.77 0.34 -6.84
N ARG A 115 -14.68 0.49 -5.86
CA ARG A 115 -16.11 0.23 -6.07
C ARG A 115 -16.76 1.20 -7.07
N LYS A 116 -16.16 2.37 -7.31
CA LYS A 116 -16.64 3.36 -8.29
C LYS A 116 -16.01 3.15 -9.68
N ALA A 117 -15.00 2.28 -9.80
CA ALA A 117 -14.29 2.04 -11.05
C ALA A 117 -15.15 1.20 -12.00
N LYS A 118 -15.22 1.61 -13.28
CA LYS A 118 -15.90 0.83 -14.33
C LYS A 118 -15.04 -0.33 -14.83
N LYS A 119 -13.77 -0.04 -15.11
CA LYS A 119 -12.72 -1.00 -15.49
C LYS A 119 -11.49 -0.71 -14.64
N MET A 120 -10.79 -1.75 -14.23
CA MET A 120 -9.59 -1.66 -13.40
C MET A 120 -8.44 -2.36 -14.11
N VAL A 121 -7.25 -1.75 -14.09
CA VAL A 121 -6.01 -2.38 -14.54
C VAL A 121 -4.93 -2.17 -13.49
N LEU A 122 -4.39 -3.27 -13.00
CA LEU A 122 -3.28 -3.29 -12.07
C LEU A 122 -1.95 -3.29 -12.83
N ILE A 123 -1.02 -2.41 -12.47
CA ILE A 123 0.30 -2.27 -13.12
C ILE A 123 1.39 -2.47 -12.08
N GLU A 124 2.22 -3.50 -12.24
CA GLU A 124 3.26 -3.81 -11.26
C GLU A 124 4.53 -4.39 -11.88
N ASN A 125 5.67 -4.12 -11.22
CA ASN A 125 6.96 -4.72 -11.58
C ASN A 125 7.27 -6.00 -10.79
N ASN A 126 6.34 -6.96 -10.78
CA ASN A 126 6.54 -8.27 -10.19
C ASN A 126 5.72 -9.33 -10.96
N ALA A 127 6.05 -10.61 -10.80
CA ALA A 127 5.44 -11.71 -11.56
C ALA A 127 4.10 -12.21 -10.98
N THR A 128 3.79 -11.90 -9.72
CA THR A 128 2.70 -12.52 -8.95
C THR A 128 1.56 -11.56 -8.58
N ALA A 129 1.62 -10.31 -9.05
CA ALA A 129 0.65 -9.25 -8.73
C ALA A 129 0.50 -9.02 -7.21
N GLN A 130 1.61 -8.76 -6.52
CA GLN A 130 1.64 -8.68 -5.06
C GLN A 130 0.72 -7.59 -4.49
N LEU A 131 0.68 -6.40 -5.10
CA LEU A 131 -0.26 -5.36 -4.68
C LEU A 131 -1.70 -5.81 -4.92
N GLY A 132 -1.97 -6.48 -6.05
CA GLY A 132 -3.28 -7.06 -6.34
C GLY A 132 -3.74 -8.05 -5.26
N SER A 133 -2.85 -8.90 -4.79
CA SER A 133 -3.11 -9.84 -3.70
C SER A 133 -3.43 -9.12 -2.39
N LEU A 134 -2.67 -8.08 -2.03
CA LEU A 134 -2.95 -7.26 -0.84
C LEU A 134 -4.29 -6.54 -0.95
N ILE A 135 -4.59 -5.94 -2.11
CA ILE A 135 -5.89 -5.30 -2.35
C ILE A 135 -7.02 -6.31 -2.12
N ARG A 136 -6.90 -7.52 -2.67
CA ARG A 136 -7.90 -8.57 -2.48
C ARG A 136 -8.02 -8.98 -1.00
N GLU A 137 -6.91 -9.16 -0.31
CA GLU A 137 -6.88 -9.53 1.11
C GLU A 137 -7.64 -8.52 1.98
N PHE A 138 -7.36 -7.22 1.81
CA PHE A 138 -7.91 -6.19 2.68
C PHE A 138 -9.27 -5.64 2.23
N THR A 139 -9.66 -5.81 0.97
CA THR A 139 -10.89 -5.21 0.42
C THR A 139 -11.89 -6.22 -0.14
N GLY A 140 -11.45 -7.46 -0.38
CA GLY A 140 -12.22 -8.48 -1.11
C GLY A 140 -12.33 -8.23 -2.61
N ILE A 141 -11.77 -7.14 -3.15
CA ILE A 141 -11.89 -6.77 -4.57
C ILE A 141 -10.79 -7.46 -5.38
N GLU A 142 -11.20 -8.23 -6.39
CA GLU A 142 -10.30 -8.82 -7.37
C GLU A 142 -10.13 -7.90 -8.58
N ILE A 143 -8.88 -7.72 -9.02
CA ILE A 143 -8.55 -6.98 -10.24
C ILE A 143 -8.08 -7.98 -11.28
N ASP A 144 -8.89 -8.26 -12.30
CA ASP A 144 -8.59 -9.30 -13.29
C ASP A 144 -7.50 -8.88 -14.28
N GLN A 145 -7.56 -7.62 -14.73
CA GLN A 145 -6.63 -7.11 -15.74
C GLN A 145 -5.33 -6.64 -15.09
N LYS A 146 -4.22 -7.27 -15.49
CA LYS A 146 -2.90 -7.05 -14.90
C LYS A 146 -1.87 -6.82 -15.99
N LEU A 147 -1.12 -5.73 -15.87
CA LEU A 147 0.07 -5.46 -16.66
C LEU A 147 1.29 -5.68 -15.76
N LEU A 148 1.87 -6.87 -15.86
CA LEU A 148 3.00 -7.30 -15.04
C LEU A 148 4.28 -7.28 -15.86
N LYS A 149 5.36 -6.80 -15.24
CA LYS A 149 6.69 -6.79 -15.87
C LYS A 149 7.78 -7.18 -14.89
N PHE A 150 8.50 -8.24 -15.23
CA PHE A 150 9.48 -8.89 -14.36
C PHE A 150 10.81 -9.17 -15.09
N SER A 151 11.08 -8.44 -16.17
CA SER A 151 12.31 -8.58 -16.98
C SER A 151 13.51 -7.77 -16.44
N GLY A 152 13.37 -7.11 -15.28
CA GLY A 152 14.40 -6.22 -14.73
C GLY A 152 14.48 -4.84 -15.40
N ARG A 153 13.59 -4.53 -16.36
CA ARG A 153 13.48 -3.20 -16.99
C ARG A 153 12.24 -2.45 -16.48
N PRO A 154 12.31 -1.12 -16.33
CA PRO A 154 11.14 -0.33 -15.93
C PRO A 154 10.07 -0.35 -17.03
N PHE A 155 8.85 0.03 -16.67
CA PHE A 155 7.83 0.36 -17.67
C PHE A 155 8.20 1.64 -18.39
N TYR A 156 7.99 1.66 -19.71
CA TYR A 156 8.04 2.90 -20.49
C TYR A 156 6.63 3.44 -20.73
N PRO A 157 6.42 4.77 -20.79
CA PRO A 157 5.09 5.35 -21.01
C PRO A 157 4.40 4.85 -22.28
N SER A 158 5.14 4.68 -23.37
CA SER A 158 4.63 4.18 -24.66
C SER A 158 4.12 2.74 -24.58
N GLU A 159 4.82 1.90 -23.82
CA GLU A 159 4.46 0.51 -23.57
C GLU A 159 3.13 0.42 -22.80
N ILE A 160 2.99 1.22 -21.72
CA ILE A 160 1.74 1.31 -20.96
C ILE A 160 0.61 1.81 -21.86
N TYR A 161 0.82 2.89 -22.61
CA TYR A 161 -0.17 3.46 -23.52
C TYR A 161 -0.68 2.41 -24.53
N GLN A 162 0.23 1.67 -25.17
CA GLN A 162 -0.13 0.67 -26.17
C GLN A 162 -0.92 -0.49 -25.56
N LEU A 163 -0.45 -1.04 -24.43
CA LEU A 163 -1.13 -2.12 -23.72
C LEU A 163 -2.55 -1.73 -23.31
N LEU A 164 -2.72 -0.54 -22.73
CA LEU A 164 -4.04 -0.06 -22.30
C LEU A 164 -4.99 0.17 -23.48
N LYS A 165 -4.49 0.67 -24.62
CA LYS A 165 -5.30 0.85 -25.82
C LYS A 165 -5.81 -0.49 -26.37
N ASP A 166 -5.00 -1.54 -26.31
CA ASP A 166 -5.39 -2.87 -26.76
C ASP A 166 -6.36 -3.55 -25.78
N THR A 167 -6.22 -3.30 -24.48
CA THR A 167 -7.19 -3.73 -23.45
C THR A 167 -8.56 -3.04 -23.61
N LEU A 168 -8.59 -1.77 -24.03
CA LEU A 168 -9.84 -1.01 -24.19
C LEU A 168 -10.62 -1.34 -25.46
N LYS A 169 -9.99 -1.95 -26.47
CA LYS A 169 -10.63 -2.41 -27.70
C LYS A 169 -11.34 -3.77 -27.56
N LYS A 170 -11.00 -4.52 -26.51
CA LYS A 170 -11.66 -5.78 -26.14
C LYS A 170 -12.82 -5.50 -25.19
#